data_AF-A0A8S9HY27-F1
#
_entry.id   AF-A0A8S9HY27-F1
#
_cell.length_a   1.000
_cell.length_b   1.000
_cell.length_c   1.000
_cell.angle_alpha   90.00
_cell.angle_beta   90.00
_cell.angle_gamma   90.00
#
_symmetry.space_group_name_H-M   'P 1'
#
loop_
_entity.id
_entity.type
_entity.pdbx_description
1 polymer ?
#
loop_
_entity_poly.entity_id
_entity_poly.type
_entity_poly.pdbx_seq_one_letter_code
_entity_poly.pdbx_strand_id
1 'polypeptide(L)'
;MHEEETEKTKLTDRVDRRFLWSEVGLSFLDKAAIVTDEDNLKPGQIPNLWKLNTVHRVEELKSVIRMGPIGASGILLITAYAQQGTFSLQQAKTTNRHLTKLFQIPAGSMSVFTTVAMLSTIIFYDRFLVKIARKFTGLERGITFLHRMGVGFVISIIATLVAGFVEIKRKHVAIEHGLLDKPHTMVPISFLWLIPQYSLHGVAEAFMSIGHLEFFYDQAPESMRSTAMALFWMAISIGNYVSTLLVTLVHKFSAKSDGSNWLPDNNLNRGKLEYFYWLITLLQVVNLVYYLWCAKIYTYKPVQVHHSKEVNSPSRDELELSNRSLVDA
;
A
#
# COMPACT_ATOMS: atom_id res chain seq x y z
N MET A 1 -51.99 -4.79 -9.41
CA MET A 1 -51.99 -3.90 -8.22
C MET A 1 -50.96 -4.35 -7.19
N HIS A 2 -51.01 -5.60 -6.71
CA HIS A 2 -50.01 -6.12 -5.74
C HIS A 2 -48.56 -6.16 -6.28
N GLU A 3 -48.36 -6.47 -7.56
CA GLU A 3 -47.03 -6.64 -8.14
C GLU A 3 -46.26 -5.31 -8.28
N GLU A 4 -46.97 -4.25 -8.67
CA GLU A 4 -46.46 -2.87 -8.79
C GLU A 4 -46.12 -2.25 -7.42
N GLU A 5 -46.85 -2.66 -6.38
CA GLU A 5 -46.59 -2.26 -5.00
C GLU A 5 -45.33 -2.92 -4.47
N THR A 6 -45.13 -4.23 -4.69
CA THR A 6 -43.88 -4.93 -4.36
C THR A 6 -42.66 -4.42 -5.13
N GLU A 7 -42.83 -3.96 -6.37
CA GLU A 7 -41.73 -3.38 -7.15
C GLU A 7 -41.36 -1.99 -6.65
N LYS A 8 -42.34 -1.16 -6.29
CA LYS A 8 -42.12 0.12 -5.59
C LYS A 8 -41.46 -0.08 -4.23
N THR A 9 -41.89 -1.06 -3.43
CA THR A 9 -41.25 -1.39 -2.14
C THR A 9 -39.82 -1.88 -2.34
N LYS A 10 -39.52 -2.69 -3.36
CA LYS A 10 -38.15 -3.11 -3.68
C LYS A 10 -37.28 -1.95 -4.20
N LEU A 11 -37.87 -0.97 -4.88
CA LEU A 11 -37.16 0.23 -5.34
C LEU A 11 -36.85 1.17 -4.18
N THR A 12 -37.81 1.46 -3.30
CA THR A 12 -37.57 2.25 -2.08
C THR A 12 -36.60 1.54 -1.15
N ASP A 13 -36.68 0.22 -1.00
CA ASP A 13 -35.77 -0.56 -0.15
C ASP A 13 -34.36 -0.74 -0.78
N ARG A 14 -34.20 -0.50 -2.10
CA ARG A 14 -32.88 -0.33 -2.75
C ARG A 14 -32.34 1.09 -2.64
N VAL A 15 -33.22 2.08 -2.63
CA VAL A 15 -32.88 3.50 -2.48
C VAL A 15 -32.51 3.78 -1.02
N ASP A 16 -33.26 3.27 -0.03
CA ASP A 16 -32.93 3.33 1.39
C ASP A 16 -31.63 2.59 1.72
N ARG A 17 -31.38 1.44 1.08
CA ARG A 17 -30.06 0.79 1.16
C ARG A 17 -28.93 1.57 0.48
N ARG A 18 -29.20 2.54 -0.39
CA ARG A 18 -28.21 3.53 -0.87
C ARG A 18 -28.06 4.73 0.07
N PHE A 19 -29.03 5.00 0.93
CA PHE A 19 -28.98 6.07 1.93
C PHE A 19 -28.41 5.63 3.30
N LEU A 20 -28.44 4.32 3.61
CA LEU A 20 -27.78 3.72 4.77
C LEU A 20 -26.23 3.84 4.78
N TRP A 21 -25.65 4.42 3.73
CA TRP A 21 -24.22 4.73 3.62
C TRP A 21 -23.83 6.04 4.33
N SER A 22 -24.83 6.84 4.71
CA SER A 22 -24.65 8.25 5.10
C SER A 22 -24.29 8.49 6.58
N GLU A 23 -24.36 7.51 7.47
CA GLU A 23 -24.51 7.88 8.89
C GLU A 23 -23.25 8.20 9.71
N VAL A 24 -22.00 8.09 9.23
CA VAL A 24 -20.84 8.32 10.15
C VAL A 24 -19.64 9.09 9.60
N GLY A 25 -19.67 9.67 8.40
CA GLY A 25 -18.51 10.45 7.92
C GLY A 25 -18.81 11.49 6.86
N LEU A 26 -18.40 12.74 7.13
CA LEU A 26 -18.35 13.85 6.17
C LEU A 26 -19.73 14.39 5.72
N SER A 27 -20.69 14.50 6.64
CA SER A 27 -22.04 15.06 6.35
C SER A 27 -22.02 16.51 5.83
N PHE A 28 -20.92 17.23 6.05
CA PHE A 28 -20.76 18.57 5.46
C PHE A 28 -20.70 18.55 3.93
N LEU A 29 -20.25 17.43 3.32
CA LEU A 29 -20.22 17.28 1.86
C LEU A 29 -21.61 17.07 1.26
N ASP A 30 -22.57 16.59 2.06
CA ASP A 30 -23.96 16.40 1.61
C ASP A 30 -24.65 17.71 1.25
N LYS A 31 -24.18 18.83 1.83
CA LYS A 31 -24.66 20.16 1.49
C LYS A 31 -24.48 20.48 0.01
N ALA A 32 -23.49 19.90 -0.66
CA ALA A 32 -23.27 20.09 -2.09
C ALA A 32 -24.32 19.40 -2.98
N ALA A 33 -25.17 18.53 -2.40
CA ALA A 33 -26.24 17.84 -3.11
C ALA A 33 -27.66 18.34 -2.75
N ILE A 34 -27.75 19.37 -1.90
CA ILE A 34 -29.02 19.98 -1.49
C ILE A 34 -29.37 21.11 -2.47
N VAL A 35 -30.56 21.04 -3.07
CA VAL A 35 -31.08 22.10 -3.94
C VAL A 35 -31.51 23.28 -3.07
N THR A 36 -31.02 24.48 -3.38
CA THR A 36 -31.40 25.72 -2.69
C THR A 36 -32.11 26.67 -3.65
N ASP A 37 -32.94 27.57 -3.11
CA ASP A 37 -33.67 28.57 -3.91
C ASP A 37 -32.73 29.49 -4.71
N GLU A 38 -31.49 29.67 -4.23
CA GLU A 38 -30.45 30.44 -4.92
C GLU A 38 -29.93 29.78 -6.21
N ASP A 39 -30.22 28.50 -6.44
CA ASP A 39 -29.75 27.76 -7.62
C ASP A 39 -30.57 28.10 -8.88
N ASN A 40 -31.73 28.78 -8.73
CA ASN A 40 -32.55 29.33 -9.82
C ASN A 40 -32.74 28.36 -11.01
N LEU A 41 -32.97 27.08 -10.73
CA LEU A 41 -33.04 26.03 -11.75
C LEU A 41 -34.33 26.16 -12.56
N LYS A 42 -34.22 26.53 -13.84
CA LYS A 42 -35.33 26.46 -14.79
C LYS A 42 -35.59 25.01 -15.22
N PRO A 43 -36.84 24.64 -15.55
CA PRO A 43 -37.14 23.31 -16.08
C PRO A 43 -36.28 22.99 -17.31
N GLY A 44 -35.53 21.89 -17.27
CA GLY A 44 -34.64 21.46 -18.36
C GLY A 44 -33.25 22.11 -18.40
N GLN A 45 -32.92 23.01 -17.47
CA GLN A 45 -31.59 23.60 -17.38
C GLN A 45 -30.64 22.66 -16.62
N ILE A 46 -29.47 22.38 -17.20
CA ILE A 46 -28.42 21.60 -16.54
C ILE A 46 -27.86 22.43 -15.36
N PRO A 47 -27.90 21.92 -14.12
CA PRO A 47 -27.37 22.64 -12.96
C PRO A 47 -25.86 22.89 -13.09
N ASN A 48 -25.38 23.99 -12.51
CA ASN A 48 -23.94 24.25 -12.44
C ASN A 48 -23.29 23.27 -11.45
N LEU A 49 -22.54 22.30 -12.00
CA LEU A 49 -21.88 21.23 -11.24
C LEU A 49 -20.81 21.71 -10.25
N TRP A 50 -20.38 22.98 -10.34
CA TRP A 50 -19.48 23.59 -9.35
C TRP A 50 -20.21 24.06 -8.10
N LYS A 51 -21.53 24.26 -8.15
CA LYS A 51 -22.37 24.73 -7.04
C LYS A 51 -23.29 23.62 -6.51
N LEU A 52 -23.87 22.83 -7.42
CA LEU A 52 -24.80 21.75 -7.09
C LEU A 52 -24.37 20.44 -7.76
N ASN A 53 -24.12 19.41 -6.96
CA ASN A 53 -23.72 18.08 -7.40
C ASN A 53 -24.81 17.04 -7.12
N THR A 54 -24.73 15.91 -7.80
CA THR A 54 -25.60 14.77 -7.48
C THR A 54 -25.10 14.09 -6.20
N VAL A 55 -26.04 13.52 -5.42
CA VAL A 55 -25.72 12.69 -4.24
C VAL A 55 -24.69 11.61 -4.60
N HIS A 56 -24.82 11.02 -5.80
CA HIS A 56 -23.88 10.02 -6.29
C HIS A 56 -22.43 10.53 -6.33
N ARG A 57 -22.16 11.71 -6.92
CA ARG A 57 -20.81 12.29 -7.00
C ARG A 57 -20.24 12.63 -5.63
N VAL A 58 -21.10 13.11 -4.73
CA VAL A 58 -20.72 13.41 -3.35
C VAL A 58 -20.28 12.13 -2.63
N GLU A 59 -21.04 11.03 -2.79
CA GLU A 59 -20.68 9.72 -2.22
C GLU A 59 -19.41 9.12 -2.84
N GLU A 60 -19.19 9.30 -4.14
CA GLU A 60 -17.95 8.89 -4.80
C GLU A 60 -16.74 9.61 -4.20
N LEU A 61 -16.84 10.93 -4.00
CA LEU A 61 -15.80 11.72 -3.36
C LEU A 61 -15.56 11.29 -1.90
N LYS A 62 -16.62 11.11 -1.11
CA LYS A 62 -16.53 10.61 0.27
C LYS A 62 -15.80 9.27 0.33
N SER A 63 -16.07 8.36 -0.61
CA SER A 63 -15.39 7.07 -0.69
C SER A 63 -13.87 7.24 -0.87
N VAL A 64 -13.43 8.13 -1.77
CA VAL A 64 -12.00 8.42 -1.98
C VAL A 64 -11.37 9.06 -0.75
N ILE A 65 -12.05 10.00 -0.09
CA ILE A 65 -11.55 10.62 1.16
C ILE A 65 -11.40 9.57 2.26
N ARG A 66 -12.33 8.61 2.36
CA ARG A 66 -12.27 7.51 3.34
C ARG A 66 -11.08 6.59 3.14
N MET A 67 -10.54 6.50 1.92
CA MET A 67 -9.32 5.74 1.63
C MET A 67 -8.06 6.48 2.09
N GLY A 68 -8.14 7.80 2.25
CA GLY A 68 -7.02 8.69 2.61
C GLY A 68 -6.22 8.24 3.84
N PRO A 69 -6.84 7.96 5.00
CA PRO A 69 -6.12 7.53 6.21
C PRO A 69 -5.31 6.24 6.02
N ILE A 70 -5.86 5.25 5.32
CA ILE A 70 -5.12 4.03 4.99
C ILE A 70 -3.98 4.35 4.00
N GLY A 71 -4.25 5.16 2.98
CA GLY A 71 -3.23 5.62 2.04
C GLY A 71 -2.07 6.35 2.72
N ALA A 72 -2.37 7.17 3.72
CA ALA A 72 -1.40 7.93 4.50
C ALA A 72 -0.46 7.01 5.30
N SER A 73 -0.94 5.87 5.80
CA SER A 73 -0.08 4.88 6.46
C SER A 73 1.00 4.31 5.52
N GLY A 74 0.78 4.34 4.21
CA GLY A 74 1.79 3.94 3.23
C GLY A 74 2.96 4.92 3.12
N ILE A 75 2.76 6.21 3.47
CA ILE A 75 3.77 7.27 3.32
C ILE A 75 5.01 6.97 4.16
N LEU A 76 4.83 6.68 5.46
CA LEU A 76 5.95 6.40 6.39
C LEU A 76 6.75 5.16 6.01
N LEU A 77 6.09 4.23 5.34
CA LEU A 77 6.72 3.05 4.83
C LEU A 77 7.54 3.35 3.57
N ILE A 78 7.01 4.14 2.63
CA ILE A 78 7.78 4.62 1.49
C ILE A 78 9.00 5.40 1.97
N THR A 79 8.86 6.17 3.05
CA THR A 79 9.99 6.82 3.73
C THR A 79 11.05 5.82 4.18
N ALA A 80 10.67 4.71 4.82
CA ALA A 80 11.59 3.65 5.22
C ALA A 80 12.22 2.93 4.00
N TYR A 81 11.44 2.68 2.95
CA TYR A 81 11.90 2.10 1.69
C TYR A 81 12.98 2.95 1.03
N ALA A 82 12.77 4.27 0.97
CA ALA A 82 13.73 5.20 0.36
C ALA A 82 15.13 5.12 1.00
N GLN A 83 15.22 4.74 2.28
CA GLN A 83 16.51 4.60 2.99
C GLN A 83 17.27 3.34 2.58
N GLN A 84 16.57 2.30 2.10
CA GLN A 84 17.20 1.12 1.53
C GLN A 84 18.04 1.50 0.28
N GLY A 85 17.51 2.38 -0.57
CA GLY A 85 18.20 2.86 -1.77
C GLY A 85 19.44 3.71 -1.48
N THR A 86 19.53 4.32 -0.30
CA THR A 86 20.59 5.26 0.08
C THR A 86 21.59 4.66 1.08
N PHE A 87 21.17 4.42 2.32
CA PHE A 87 22.07 4.00 3.38
C PHE A 87 22.50 2.54 3.26
N SER A 88 21.61 1.63 2.84
CA SER A 88 22.03 0.25 2.60
C SER A 88 23.02 0.15 1.43
N LEU A 89 22.91 1.04 0.43
CA LEU A 89 23.93 1.19 -0.61
C LEU A 89 25.26 1.71 -0.03
N GLN A 90 25.24 2.66 0.90
CA GLN A 90 26.46 3.11 1.60
C GLN A 90 27.10 1.99 2.45
N GLN A 91 26.30 1.19 3.16
CA GLN A 91 26.78 -0.01 3.86
C GLN A 91 27.45 -0.99 2.88
N ALA A 92 26.80 -1.27 1.75
CA ALA A 92 27.34 -2.15 0.73
C ALA A 92 28.67 -1.63 0.15
N LYS A 93 28.80 -0.30 -0.04
CA LYS A 93 30.05 0.31 -0.51
C LYS A 93 31.23 0.07 0.42
N THR A 94 31.01 -0.04 1.73
CA THR A 94 32.06 -0.25 2.74
C THR A 94 32.27 -1.73 3.12
N THR A 95 31.52 -2.64 2.51
CA THR A 95 31.52 -4.08 2.82
C THR A 95 32.29 -4.87 1.76
N ASN A 96 32.93 -5.99 2.14
CA ASN A 96 33.61 -6.85 1.19
C ASN A 96 32.62 -7.58 0.28
N ARG A 97 32.59 -7.17 -1.00
CA ARG A 97 31.69 -7.67 -2.05
C ARG A 97 32.36 -8.65 -3.03
N HIS A 98 33.53 -9.19 -2.70
CA HIS A 98 34.18 -10.20 -3.53
C HIS A 98 33.41 -11.52 -3.42
N LEU A 99 32.90 -12.01 -4.55
CA LEU A 99 32.30 -13.34 -4.67
C LEU A 99 33.37 -14.38 -4.98
N THR A 100 34.34 -14.01 -5.82
CA THR A 100 35.55 -14.78 -6.11
C THR A 100 36.76 -13.85 -6.01
N LYS A 101 37.97 -14.39 -6.08
CA LYS A 101 39.21 -13.58 -6.10
C LYS A 101 39.27 -12.57 -7.25
N LEU A 102 38.47 -12.79 -8.31
CA LEU A 102 38.49 -12.00 -9.55
C LEU A 102 37.22 -11.17 -9.74
N PHE A 103 36.14 -11.44 -8.99
CA PHE A 103 34.85 -10.81 -9.21
C PHE A 103 34.33 -10.13 -7.93
N GLN A 104 34.14 -8.82 -8.04
CA GLN A 104 33.52 -7.98 -7.01
C GLN A 104 32.15 -7.53 -7.49
N ILE A 105 31.10 -7.86 -6.73
CA ILE A 105 29.73 -7.43 -7.02
C ILE A 105 29.64 -5.91 -6.85
N PRO A 106 29.15 -5.12 -7.82
CA PRO A 106 28.95 -3.68 -7.65
C PRO A 106 27.95 -3.38 -6.52
N ALA A 107 28.21 -2.35 -5.72
CA ALA A 107 27.37 -2.04 -4.54
C ALA A 107 25.91 -1.74 -4.95
N GLY A 108 25.72 -1.06 -6.09
CA GLY A 108 24.39 -0.79 -6.64
C GLY A 108 23.63 -2.03 -7.07
N SER A 109 24.33 -3.13 -7.41
CA SER A 109 23.71 -4.39 -7.82
C SER A 109 23.16 -5.21 -6.65
N MET A 110 23.40 -4.81 -5.39
CA MET A 110 22.86 -5.51 -4.22
C MET A 110 21.33 -5.52 -4.18
N SER A 111 20.67 -4.58 -4.86
CA SER A 111 19.20 -4.56 -5.02
C SER A 111 18.66 -5.79 -5.75
N VAL A 112 19.50 -6.55 -6.47
CA VAL A 112 19.10 -7.81 -7.12
C VAL A 112 18.51 -8.80 -6.11
N PHE A 113 19.01 -8.83 -4.87
CA PHE A 113 18.50 -9.70 -3.82
C PHE A 113 17.09 -9.31 -3.38
N THR A 114 16.77 -8.01 -3.42
CA THR A 114 15.41 -7.48 -3.19
C THR A 114 14.49 -7.88 -4.34
N THR A 115 14.90 -7.66 -5.59
CA THR A 115 14.09 -8.01 -6.77
C THR A 115 13.80 -9.51 -6.82
N VAL A 116 14.82 -10.36 -6.61
CA VAL A 116 14.66 -11.82 -6.62
C VAL A 116 13.75 -12.28 -5.49
N ALA A 117 13.90 -11.74 -4.28
CA ALA A 117 13.03 -12.08 -3.15
C ALA A 117 11.58 -11.63 -3.40
N MET A 118 11.37 -10.44 -3.97
CA MET A 118 10.05 -9.92 -4.34
C MET A 118 9.37 -10.84 -5.36
N LEU A 119 10.04 -11.14 -6.49
CA LEU A 119 9.51 -12.02 -7.53
C LEU A 119 9.22 -13.43 -7.01
N SER A 120 10.13 -13.99 -6.22
CA SER A 120 9.94 -15.31 -5.59
C SER A 120 8.74 -15.32 -4.67
N THR A 121 8.54 -14.24 -3.90
CA THR A 121 7.38 -14.07 -3.01
C THR A 121 6.09 -14.00 -3.79
N ILE A 122 6.05 -13.28 -4.92
CA ILE A 122 4.86 -13.18 -5.79
C ILE A 122 4.50 -14.57 -6.34
N ILE A 123 5.47 -15.27 -6.91
CA ILE A 123 5.26 -16.62 -7.46
C ILE A 123 4.75 -17.57 -6.36
N PHE A 124 5.38 -17.52 -5.18
CA PHE A 124 4.97 -18.33 -4.04
C PHE A 124 3.55 -18.00 -3.57
N TYR A 125 3.22 -16.71 -3.48
CA TYR A 125 1.92 -16.22 -3.06
C TYR A 125 0.82 -16.71 -4.02
N ASP A 126 0.97 -16.48 -5.32
CA ASP A 126 -0.05 -16.82 -6.31
C ASP A 126 -0.21 -18.35 -6.47
N ARG A 127 0.90 -19.09 -6.42
CA ARG A 127 0.86 -20.54 -6.67
C ARG A 127 0.39 -21.34 -5.45
N PHE A 128 0.76 -20.92 -4.25
CA PHE A 128 0.53 -21.68 -3.03
C PHE A 128 -0.41 -20.97 -2.07
N LEU A 129 -0.08 -19.73 -1.65
CA LEU A 129 -0.86 -19.04 -0.62
C LEU A 129 -2.28 -18.75 -1.06
N VAL A 130 -2.51 -18.30 -2.29
CA VAL A 130 -3.87 -18.04 -2.81
C VAL A 130 -4.68 -19.34 -2.84
N LYS A 131 -4.09 -20.45 -3.29
CA LYS A 131 -4.79 -21.75 -3.35
C LYS A 131 -5.17 -22.27 -1.98
N ILE A 132 -4.27 -22.14 -1.00
CA ILE A 132 -4.50 -22.58 0.38
C ILE A 132 -5.51 -21.64 1.04
N ALA A 133 -5.27 -20.34 0.99
CA ALA A 133 -6.13 -19.35 1.62
C ALA A 133 -7.55 -19.38 1.04
N ARG A 134 -7.73 -19.53 -0.27
CA ARG A 134 -9.06 -19.69 -0.88
C ARG A 134 -9.84 -20.87 -0.28
N LYS A 135 -9.19 -21.96 0.12
CA LYS A 135 -9.87 -23.09 0.79
C LYS A 135 -10.39 -22.75 2.18
N PHE A 136 -9.73 -21.83 2.90
CA PHE A 136 -10.10 -21.47 4.27
C PHE A 136 -10.95 -20.20 4.35
N THR A 137 -10.70 -19.22 3.49
CA THR A 137 -11.32 -17.90 3.56
C THR A 137 -12.46 -17.73 2.56
N GLY A 138 -12.54 -18.58 1.54
CA GLY A 138 -13.52 -18.46 0.45
C GLY A 138 -13.32 -17.23 -0.46
N LEU A 139 -12.33 -16.38 -0.19
CA LEU A 139 -12.04 -15.20 -0.99
C LEU A 139 -11.26 -15.58 -2.25
N GLU A 140 -11.62 -14.99 -3.40
CA GLU A 140 -10.95 -15.26 -4.68
C GLU A 140 -9.44 -15.01 -4.61
N ARG A 141 -9.01 -14.03 -3.80
CA ARG A 141 -7.61 -13.61 -3.61
C ARG A 141 -6.95 -14.21 -2.37
N GLY A 142 -7.63 -15.09 -1.64
CA GLY A 142 -7.10 -15.74 -0.44
C GLY A 142 -7.14 -14.87 0.82
N ILE A 143 -6.45 -13.73 0.85
CA ILE A 143 -6.49 -12.78 1.97
C ILE A 143 -6.95 -11.40 1.51
N THR A 144 -7.55 -10.61 2.40
CA THR A 144 -7.95 -9.23 2.09
C THR A 144 -6.71 -8.35 1.85
N PHE A 145 -6.84 -7.31 1.03
CA PHE A 145 -5.76 -6.34 0.81
C PHE A 145 -5.26 -5.66 2.11
N LEU A 146 -6.14 -5.43 3.11
CA LEU A 146 -5.72 -4.87 4.40
C LEU A 146 -4.80 -5.84 5.15
N HIS A 147 -5.21 -7.10 5.36
CA HIS A 147 -4.34 -8.11 5.96
C HIS A 147 -2.99 -8.24 5.23
N ARG A 148 -3.03 -8.23 3.90
CA ARG A 148 -1.83 -8.25 3.05
C ARG A 148 -0.90 -7.05 3.31
N MET A 149 -1.45 -5.83 3.39
CA MET A 149 -0.67 -4.64 3.78
C MET A 149 -0.10 -4.76 5.20
N GLY A 150 -0.89 -5.24 6.17
CA GLY A 150 -0.47 -5.46 7.55
C GLY A 150 0.74 -6.40 7.66
N VAL A 151 0.72 -7.52 6.93
CA VAL A 151 1.87 -8.45 6.85
C VAL A 151 3.10 -7.74 6.27
N GLY A 152 2.93 -6.94 5.22
CA GLY A 152 4.00 -6.14 4.63
C GLY A 152 4.65 -5.18 5.64
N PHE A 153 3.85 -4.45 6.42
CA PHE A 153 4.37 -3.56 7.46
C PHE A 153 5.19 -4.30 8.53
N VAL A 154 4.71 -5.45 9.00
CA VAL A 154 5.42 -6.26 10.01
C VAL A 154 6.76 -6.76 9.46
N ILE A 155 6.78 -7.29 8.23
CA ILE A 155 8.02 -7.76 7.59
C ILE A 155 8.99 -6.59 7.37
N SER A 156 8.48 -5.41 7.01
CA SER A 156 9.30 -4.21 6.82
C SER A 156 9.97 -3.76 8.13
N ILE A 157 9.26 -3.81 9.27
CA ILE A 157 9.82 -3.55 10.60
C ILE A 157 10.97 -4.52 10.89
N ILE A 158 10.75 -5.83 10.64
CA ILE A 158 11.78 -6.86 10.85
C ILE A 158 12.98 -6.60 9.92
N ALA A 159 12.75 -6.24 8.66
CA ALA A 159 13.83 -5.94 7.71
C ALA A 159 14.74 -4.81 8.20
N THR A 160 14.16 -3.70 8.68
CA THR A 160 14.91 -2.56 9.23
C THR A 160 15.63 -2.93 10.53
N LEU A 161 14.98 -3.73 11.39
CA LEU A 161 15.57 -4.22 12.63
C LEU A 161 16.80 -5.09 12.35
N VAL A 162 16.72 -6.00 11.37
CA VAL A 162 17.87 -6.78 10.90
C VAL A 162 18.98 -5.87 10.38
N ALA A 163 18.64 -4.82 9.62
CA ALA A 163 19.64 -3.87 9.13
C ALA A 163 20.39 -3.15 10.25
N GLY A 164 19.69 -2.79 11.33
CA GLY A 164 20.29 -2.26 12.56
C GLY A 164 21.32 -3.20 13.18
N PHE A 165 20.99 -4.49 13.31
CA PHE A 165 21.91 -5.49 13.85
C PHE A 165 23.11 -5.77 12.93
N VAL A 166 22.88 -5.83 11.63
CA VAL A 166 23.94 -5.98 10.63
C VAL A 166 24.92 -4.81 10.70
N GLU A 167 24.41 -3.58 10.89
CA GLU A 167 25.25 -2.40 11.05
C GLU A 167 26.10 -2.46 12.33
N ILE A 168 25.52 -2.90 13.46
CA ILE A 168 26.28 -3.11 14.70
C ILE A 168 27.43 -4.10 14.46
N LYS A 169 27.16 -5.21 13.76
CA LYS A 169 28.20 -6.20 13.45
C LYS A 169 29.27 -5.63 12.51
N ARG A 170 28.87 -4.93 11.44
CA ARG A 170 29.78 -4.27 10.49
C ARG A 170 30.71 -3.29 11.20
N LYS A 171 30.13 -2.45 12.06
CA LYS A 171 30.86 -1.43 12.82
C LYS A 171 31.81 -2.04 13.84
N HIS A 172 31.40 -3.11 14.53
CA HIS A 172 32.28 -3.84 15.45
C HIS A 172 33.54 -4.37 14.75
N VAL A 173 33.38 -4.99 13.58
CA VAL A 173 34.51 -5.47 12.76
C VAL A 173 35.40 -4.31 12.32
N ALA A 174 34.83 -3.16 11.96
CA ALA A 174 35.60 -1.96 11.62
C ALA A 174 36.43 -1.44 12.80
N ILE A 175 35.92 -1.53 14.03
CA ILE A 175 36.65 -1.15 15.25
C ILE A 175 37.81 -2.11 15.50
N GLU A 176 37.57 -3.43 15.45
CA GLU A 176 38.60 -4.45 15.69
C GLU A 176 39.78 -4.33 14.72
N HIS A 177 39.53 -3.88 13.48
CA HIS A 177 40.55 -3.71 12.45
C HIS A 177 41.13 -2.28 12.39
N GLY A 178 40.75 -1.39 13.31
CA GLY A 178 41.25 -0.01 13.34
C GLY A 178 40.86 0.82 12.10
N LEU A 179 39.70 0.54 11.51
CA LEU A 179 39.22 1.16 10.26
C LEU A 179 38.29 2.37 10.48
N LEU A 180 38.10 2.80 11.74
CA LEU A 180 37.19 3.91 12.07
C LEU A 180 37.54 5.21 11.34
N ASP A 181 38.81 5.51 11.15
CA ASP A 181 39.28 6.75 10.48
C ASP A 181 39.61 6.53 9.00
N LYS A 182 39.28 5.35 8.45
CA LYS A 182 39.57 4.96 7.05
C LYS A 182 38.27 4.76 6.26
N PRO A 183 37.62 5.84 5.80
CA PRO A 183 36.28 5.79 5.21
C PRO A 183 36.18 5.00 3.90
N HIS A 184 37.27 4.93 3.14
CA HIS A 184 37.31 4.26 1.83
C HIS A 184 37.85 2.84 1.89
N THR A 185 38.28 2.37 3.06
CA THR A 185 38.77 1.01 3.22
C THR A 185 37.60 0.07 3.45
N MET A 186 37.60 -1.05 2.71
CA MET A 186 36.58 -2.09 2.86
C MET A 186 36.71 -2.74 4.24
N VAL A 187 35.62 -2.77 4.99
CA VAL A 187 35.51 -3.55 6.22
C VAL A 187 35.51 -5.03 5.83
N PRO A 188 36.31 -5.89 6.50
CA PRO A 188 36.43 -7.32 6.18
C PRO A 188 35.21 -8.12 6.68
N ILE A 189 34.02 -7.68 6.31
CA ILE A 189 32.73 -8.36 6.51
C ILE A 189 32.18 -8.75 5.15
N SER A 190 31.66 -9.98 5.04
CA SER A 190 31.10 -10.48 3.79
C SER A 190 29.78 -9.79 3.46
N PHE A 191 29.57 -9.45 2.19
CA PHE A 191 28.29 -8.91 1.69
C PHE A 191 27.08 -9.81 1.97
N LEU A 192 27.30 -11.12 2.24
CA LEU A 192 26.25 -12.06 2.63
C LEU A 192 25.46 -11.59 3.85
N TRP A 193 26.08 -10.83 4.76
CA TRP A 193 25.40 -10.25 5.92
C TRP A 193 24.34 -9.21 5.55
N LEU A 194 24.43 -8.59 4.37
CA LEU A 194 23.44 -7.65 3.88
C LEU A 194 22.26 -8.36 3.19
N ILE A 195 22.42 -9.61 2.74
CA ILE A 195 21.34 -10.32 2.02
C ILE A 195 20.05 -10.40 2.83
N PRO A 196 20.04 -10.75 4.14
CA PRO A 196 18.81 -10.83 4.93
C PRO A 196 17.98 -9.54 4.92
N GLN A 197 18.60 -8.37 5.11
CA GLN A 197 17.87 -7.09 5.06
C GLN A 197 17.31 -6.82 3.66
N TYR A 198 18.07 -7.08 2.59
CA TYR A 198 17.59 -6.87 1.20
C TYR A 198 16.46 -7.82 0.82
N SER A 199 16.56 -9.10 1.21
CA SER A 199 15.54 -10.10 0.92
C SER A 199 14.25 -9.83 1.70
N LEU A 200 14.33 -9.55 2.99
CA LEU A 200 13.15 -9.21 3.80
C LEU A 200 12.44 -7.96 3.28
N HIS A 201 13.18 -6.96 2.82
CA HIS A 201 12.60 -5.77 2.21
C HIS A 201 11.82 -6.10 0.93
N GLY A 202 12.37 -6.98 0.07
CA GLY A 202 11.69 -7.42 -1.14
C GLY A 202 10.43 -8.24 -0.87
N VAL A 203 10.46 -9.09 0.17
CA VAL A 203 9.27 -9.79 0.65
C VAL A 203 8.22 -8.79 1.13
N ALA A 204 8.61 -7.82 1.98
CA ALA A 204 7.69 -6.79 2.47
C ALA A 204 7.04 -6.02 1.31
N GLU A 205 7.84 -5.60 0.31
CA GLU A 205 7.38 -4.89 -0.88
C GLU A 205 6.35 -5.69 -1.69
N ALA A 206 6.56 -6.99 -1.87
CA ALA A 206 5.62 -7.86 -2.60
C ALA A 206 4.23 -7.92 -1.95
N PHE A 207 4.16 -7.97 -0.61
CA PHE A 207 2.87 -7.93 0.08
C PHE A 207 2.26 -6.53 0.00
N MET A 208 3.08 -5.52 0.22
CA MET A 208 2.63 -4.18 0.53
C MET A 208 2.31 -3.33 -0.69
N SER A 209 3.18 -3.28 -1.69
CA SER A 209 2.95 -2.49 -2.91
C SER A 209 1.74 -3.03 -3.66
N ILE A 210 1.59 -4.37 -3.72
CA ILE A 210 0.45 -5.01 -4.36
C ILE A 210 -0.83 -4.77 -3.54
N GLY A 211 -0.80 -4.99 -2.22
CA GLY A 211 -1.97 -4.76 -1.36
C GLY A 211 -2.43 -3.30 -1.38
N HIS A 212 -1.49 -2.35 -1.42
CA HIS A 212 -1.78 -0.93 -1.45
C HIS A 212 -2.35 -0.48 -2.81
N LEU A 213 -1.81 -0.99 -3.92
CA LEU A 213 -2.32 -0.74 -5.26
C LEU A 213 -3.73 -1.32 -5.44
N GLU A 214 -3.94 -2.57 -5.04
CA GLU A 214 -5.25 -3.23 -5.10
C GLU A 214 -6.29 -2.50 -4.25
N PHE A 215 -5.92 -2.04 -3.06
CA PHE A 215 -6.79 -1.23 -2.21
C PHE A 215 -7.27 0.02 -2.94
N PHE A 216 -6.34 0.79 -3.50
CA PHE A 216 -6.70 2.02 -4.20
C PHE A 216 -7.51 1.77 -5.47
N TYR A 217 -7.31 0.64 -6.14
CA TYR A 217 -8.00 0.31 -7.38
C TYR A 217 -9.43 -0.20 -7.16
N ASP A 218 -9.61 -1.09 -6.18
CA ASP A 218 -10.89 -1.77 -5.93
C ASP A 218 -11.83 -0.95 -5.04
N GLN A 219 -11.30 -0.17 -4.09
CA GLN A 219 -12.14 0.66 -3.23
C GLN A 219 -12.52 2.00 -3.87
N ALA A 220 -11.84 2.38 -4.95
CA ALA A 220 -12.22 3.57 -5.71
C ALA A 220 -13.57 3.36 -6.43
N PRO A 221 -14.40 4.42 -6.51
CA PRO A 221 -15.50 4.46 -7.47
C PRO A 221 -14.99 4.26 -8.91
N GLU A 222 -15.80 3.65 -9.77
CA GLU A 222 -15.41 3.36 -11.15
C GLU A 222 -15.01 4.62 -11.91
N SER A 223 -15.73 5.72 -11.68
CA SER A 223 -15.48 7.03 -12.29
C SER A 223 -14.20 7.71 -11.79
N MET A 224 -13.72 7.35 -10.60
CA MET A 224 -12.60 8.02 -9.91
C MET A 224 -11.35 7.14 -9.76
N ARG A 225 -11.33 5.97 -10.39
CA ARG A 225 -10.22 5.01 -10.29
C ARG A 225 -8.88 5.59 -10.74
N SER A 226 -8.87 6.37 -11.82
CA SER A 226 -7.65 7.06 -12.28
C SER A 226 -7.14 8.06 -11.24
N THR A 227 -8.04 8.84 -10.63
CA THR A 227 -7.72 9.78 -9.56
C THR A 227 -7.16 9.07 -8.33
N ALA A 228 -7.75 7.93 -7.95
CA ALA A 228 -7.25 7.11 -6.83
C ALA A 228 -5.83 6.57 -7.10
N MET A 229 -5.53 6.16 -8.34
CA MET A 229 -4.17 5.78 -8.73
C MET A 229 -3.21 6.97 -8.67
N ALA A 230 -3.64 8.17 -9.09
CA ALA A 230 -2.83 9.37 -8.96
C ALA A 230 -2.51 9.71 -7.49
N LEU A 231 -3.47 9.52 -6.57
CA LEU A 231 -3.25 9.69 -5.13
C LEU A 231 -2.24 8.67 -4.56
N PHE A 232 -2.25 7.43 -5.07
CA PHE A 232 -1.24 6.43 -4.71
C PHE A 232 0.18 6.89 -5.10
N TRP A 233 0.38 7.36 -6.33
CA TRP A 233 1.68 7.91 -6.76
C TRP A 233 2.07 9.18 -6.01
N MET A 234 1.10 10.03 -5.68
CA MET A 234 1.32 11.21 -4.84
C MET A 234 1.79 10.81 -3.44
N ALA A 235 1.21 9.77 -2.83
CA ALA A 235 1.67 9.25 -1.54
C ALA A 235 3.12 8.75 -1.61
N ILE A 236 3.52 8.10 -2.71
CA ILE A 236 4.93 7.73 -2.96
C ILE A 236 5.82 8.97 -3.00
N SER A 237 5.42 10.01 -3.73
CA SER A 237 6.18 11.27 -3.79
C SER A 237 6.33 11.92 -2.41
N ILE A 238 5.23 12.04 -1.65
CA ILE A 238 5.25 12.59 -0.29
C ILE A 238 6.17 11.76 0.62
N GLY A 239 6.14 10.42 0.53
CA GLY A 239 7.02 9.54 1.31
C GLY A 239 8.50 9.78 1.04
N ASN A 240 8.88 10.09 -0.21
CA ASN A 240 10.25 10.47 -0.56
C ASN A 240 10.63 11.84 0.01
N TYR A 241 9.75 12.84 -0.06
CA TYR A 241 9.99 14.14 0.57
C TYR A 241 10.12 14.03 2.10
N VAL A 242 9.28 13.22 2.74
CA VAL A 242 9.35 12.95 4.18
C VAL A 242 10.66 12.23 4.53
N SER A 243 11.19 11.36 3.65
CA SER A 243 12.50 10.75 3.83
C SER A 243 13.63 11.78 3.84
N THR A 244 13.65 12.70 2.87
CA THR A 244 14.62 13.79 2.83
C THR A 244 14.51 14.69 4.07
N LEU A 245 13.27 15.01 4.49
CA LEU A 245 13.03 15.79 5.70
C LEU A 245 13.53 15.06 6.95
N LEU A 246 13.26 13.76 7.07
CA LEU A 246 13.69 12.92 8.19
C LEU A 246 15.22 12.90 8.30
N VAL A 247 15.92 12.68 7.19
CA VAL A 247 17.39 12.72 7.16
C VAL A 247 17.90 14.11 7.57
N THR A 248 17.32 15.18 7.03
CA THR A 248 17.68 16.58 7.38
C THR A 248 17.50 16.85 8.88
N LEU A 249 16.38 16.42 9.47
CA LEU A 249 16.13 16.56 10.90
C LEU A 249 17.14 15.77 11.72
N VAL A 250 17.47 14.53 11.30
CA VAL A 250 18.49 13.73 11.96
C VAL A 250 19.85 14.43 11.92
N HIS A 251 20.27 14.99 10.78
CA HIS A 251 21.51 15.77 10.73
C HIS A 251 21.47 16.96 11.69
N LYS A 252 20.37 17.72 11.72
CA LYS A 252 20.21 18.89 12.59
C LYS A 252 20.25 18.54 14.09
N PHE A 253 19.54 17.50 14.51
CA PHE A 253 19.43 17.12 15.92
C PHE A 253 20.57 16.23 16.41
N SER A 254 21.24 15.51 15.51
CA SER A 254 22.40 14.69 15.86
C SER A 254 23.73 15.43 15.81
N ALA A 255 23.77 16.61 15.19
CA ALA A 255 24.96 17.45 15.13
C ALA A 255 25.39 17.87 16.54
N LYS A 256 26.61 17.51 16.89
CA LYS A 256 27.28 17.95 18.11
C LYS A 256 28.17 19.16 17.83
N SER A 257 28.56 19.86 18.91
CA SER A 257 29.45 21.02 18.85
C SER A 257 30.84 20.69 18.27
N ASP A 258 31.23 19.42 18.24
CA ASP A 258 32.47 18.92 17.64
C ASP A 258 32.35 18.64 16.12
N GLY A 259 31.20 18.92 15.51
CA GLY A 259 30.91 18.65 14.10
C GLY A 259 30.57 17.19 13.78
N SER A 260 30.54 16.30 14.78
CA SER A 260 30.09 14.92 14.59
C SER A 260 28.57 14.82 14.54
N ASN A 261 28.05 13.92 13.70
CA ASN A 261 26.62 13.65 13.56
C ASN A 261 26.38 12.14 13.42
N TRP A 262 25.11 11.70 13.43
CA TRP A 262 24.79 10.28 13.26
C TRP A 262 25.05 9.78 11.84
N LEU A 263 24.91 10.66 10.85
CA LEU A 263 25.01 10.34 9.42
C LEU A 263 26.08 11.21 8.76
N PRO A 264 27.37 10.91 8.95
CA PRO A 264 28.45 11.72 8.38
C PRO A 264 28.61 11.45 6.88
N ASP A 265 28.74 12.51 6.08
CA ASP A 265 28.79 12.43 4.62
C ASP A 265 30.01 11.65 4.10
N ASN A 266 31.15 11.78 4.79
CA ASN A 266 32.43 11.23 4.34
C ASN A 266 32.82 9.90 5.01
N ASN A 267 32.28 9.58 6.20
CA ASN A 267 32.79 8.45 6.98
C ASN A 267 31.72 7.67 7.74
N LEU A 268 31.12 6.69 7.05
CA LEU A 268 30.12 5.80 7.64
C LEU A 268 30.65 5.01 8.85
N ASN A 269 31.96 4.74 8.94
CA ASN A 269 32.52 3.97 10.06
C ASN A 269 32.45 4.73 11.40
N ARG A 270 32.54 6.07 11.37
CA ARG A 270 32.27 6.92 12.56
C ARG A 270 30.78 7.22 12.76
N GLY A 271 29.97 7.05 11.72
CA GLY A 271 28.53 7.23 11.78
C GLY A 271 27.86 6.31 12.79
N LYS A 272 26.67 6.71 13.21
CA LYS A 272 25.75 5.94 14.05
C LYS A 272 24.53 5.53 13.23
N LEU A 273 24.78 4.84 12.11
CA LEU A 273 23.72 4.39 11.22
C LEU A 273 22.77 3.41 11.93
N GLU A 274 23.28 2.64 12.90
CA GLU A 274 22.46 1.78 13.75
C GLU A 274 21.38 2.56 14.49
N TYR A 275 21.67 3.78 14.98
CA TYR A 275 20.69 4.63 15.67
C TYR A 275 19.62 5.17 14.72
N PHE A 276 20.02 5.45 13.48
CA PHE A 276 19.08 5.82 12.44
C PHE A 276 18.14 4.65 12.12
N TYR A 277 18.64 3.43 11.99
CA TYR A 277 17.79 2.25 11.82
C TYR A 277 16.83 2.03 12.99
N TRP A 278 17.28 2.21 14.25
CA TRP A 278 16.38 2.14 15.41
C TRP A 278 15.27 3.20 15.37
N LEU A 279 15.58 4.42 14.96
CA LEU A 279 14.59 5.48 14.78
C LEU A 279 13.55 5.11 13.73
N ILE A 280 13.99 4.55 12.59
CA ILE A 280 13.09 4.12 11.50
C ILE A 280 12.21 2.96 11.97
N THR A 281 12.79 1.97 12.65
CA THR A 281 12.03 0.85 13.22
C THR A 281 10.95 1.36 14.18
N LEU A 282 11.27 2.30 15.07
CA LEU A 282 10.29 2.90 15.97
C LEU A 282 9.18 3.61 15.20
N LEU A 283 9.53 4.38 14.18
CA LEU A 283 8.57 5.08 13.32
C LEU A 283 7.65 4.11 12.56
N GLN A 284 8.19 3.00 12.07
CA GLN A 284 7.42 1.95 11.42
C GLN A 284 6.48 1.22 12.40
N VAL A 285 6.90 1.00 13.64
CA VAL A 285 6.03 0.42 14.69
C VAL A 285 4.87 1.37 15.01
N VAL A 286 5.14 2.66 15.19
CA VAL A 286 4.09 3.68 15.37
C VAL A 286 3.15 3.72 14.17
N ASN A 287 3.69 3.64 12.95
CA ASN A 287 2.90 3.57 11.74
C ASN A 287 2.03 2.30 11.66
N LEU A 288 2.52 1.16 12.13
CA LEU A 288 1.74 -0.07 12.20
C LEU A 288 0.56 0.08 13.16
N VAL A 289 0.76 0.71 14.32
CA VAL A 289 -0.33 1.00 15.28
C VAL A 289 -1.36 1.93 14.66
N TYR A 290 -0.91 3.00 13.99
CA TYR A 290 -1.79 3.91 13.25
C TYR A 290 -2.58 3.17 12.16
N TYR A 291 -1.89 2.34 11.38
CA TYR A 291 -2.50 1.51 10.34
C TYR A 291 -3.57 0.57 10.89
N LEU A 292 -3.29 -0.16 11.98
CA LEU A 292 -4.25 -1.07 12.60
C LEU A 292 -5.48 -0.33 13.12
N TRP A 293 -5.30 0.87 13.67
CA TRP A 293 -6.40 1.73 14.10
C TRP A 293 -7.26 2.17 12.90
N CYS A 294 -6.64 2.65 11.81
CA CYS A 294 -7.35 3.01 10.58
C CYS A 294 -8.06 1.81 9.94
N ALA A 295 -7.41 0.66 9.88
CA ALA A 295 -7.96 -0.57 9.31
C ALA A 295 -9.17 -1.07 10.11
N LYS A 296 -9.18 -0.90 11.44
CA LYS A 296 -10.32 -1.26 12.29
C LYS A 296 -11.54 -0.35 12.06
N ILE A 297 -11.31 0.93 11.80
CA ILE A 297 -12.37 1.92 11.56
C ILE A 297 -12.88 1.85 10.10
N TYR A 298 -12.04 1.37 9.18
CA TYR A 298 -12.37 1.34 7.77
C TYR A 298 -13.47 0.34 7.44
N THR A 299 -14.51 0.81 6.77
CA THR A 299 -15.60 -0.03 6.27
C THR A 299 -15.40 -0.28 4.78
N TYR A 300 -15.35 -1.55 4.38
CA TYR A 300 -15.24 -1.95 2.99
C TYR A 300 -16.46 -1.50 2.18
N LYS A 301 -16.24 -1.16 0.90
CA LYS A 301 -17.33 -1.07 -0.07
C LYS A 301 -17.99 -2.45 -0.21
N PRO A 302 -19.29 -2.66 0.06
CA PRO A 302 -19.98 -3.90 -0.25
C PRO A 302 -19.83 -4.20 -1.73
N VAL A 303 -19.40 -5.42 -1.99
CA VAL A 303 -19.26 -5.99 -3.32
C VAL A 303 -20.64 -5.90 -3.97
N GLN A 304 -20.78 -5.07 -4.99
CA GLN A 304 -21.91 -5.20 -5.91
C GLN A 304 -21.68 -6.52 -6.63
N VAL A 305 -22.25 -7.60 -6.09
CA VAL A 305 -22.37 -8.86 -6.81
C VAL A 305 -23.25 -8.52 -8.01
N HIS A 306 -22.63 -8.25 -9.16
CA HIS A 306 -23.28 -8.41 -10.43
C HIS A 306 -23.65 -9.89 -10.48
N HIS A 307 -24.86 -10.22 -10.04
CA HIS A 307 -25.55 -11.36 -10.59
C HIS A 307 -25.69 -11.03 -12.07
N SER A 308 -24.70 -11.47 -12.85
CA SER A 308 -24.88 -11.81 -14.24
C SER A 308 -26.07 -12.76 -14.24
N LYS A 309 -27.28 -12.23 -14.44
CA LYS A 309 -28.39 -13.06 -14.89
C LYS A 309 -27.84 -13.72 -16.15
N GLU A 310 -27.69 -15.05 -16.11
CA GLU A 310 -27.52 -15.85 -17.30
C GLU A 310 -28.65 -15.47 -18.25
N VAL A 311 -28.34 -14.58 -19.19
CA VAL A 311 -29.12 -14.40 -20.40
C VAL A 311 -28.75 -15.60 -21.25
N ASN A 312 -29.61 -16.62 -21.18
CA ASN A 312 -29.85 -17.73 -22.11
C ASN A 312 -30.01 -19.07 -21.38
N SER A 313 -31.16 -19.26 -20.74
CA SER A 313 -31.86 -20.54 -20.81
C SER A 313 -33.30 -20.25 -21.20
N PRO A 314 -33.82 -20.83 -22.30
CA PRO A 314 -35.22 -20.67 -22.65
C PRO A 314 -36.07 -21.27 -21.53
N SER A 315 -37.13 -20.56 -21.18
CA SER A 315 -38.08 -20.99 -20.18
C SER A 315 -38.66 -22.37 -20.56
N ARG A 316 -38.92 -23.24 -19.58
CA ARG A 316 -39.47 -24.60 -19.81
C ARG A 316 -40.75 -24.58 -20.67
N ASP A 317 -41.51 -23.48 -20.63
CA ASP A 317 -42.72 -23.30 -21.42
C ASP A 317 -42.43 -23.07 -22.92
N GLU A 318 -41.29 -22.44 -23.28
CA GLU A 318 -40.85 -22.29 -24.68
C GLU A 318 -40.34 -23.61 -25.28
N LEU A 319 -39.74 -24.47 -24.45
CA LEU A 319 -39.28 -25.80 -24.87
C LEU A 319 -40.46 -26.77 -25.10
N GLU A 320 -41.56 -26.64 -24.35
CA GLU A 320 -42.77 -27.45 -24.57
C GLU A 320 -43.57 -27.00 -25.81
N LEU A 321 -43.59 -25.70 -26.12
CA LEU A 321 -44.21 -25.17 -27.34
C LEU A 321 -43.44 -25.56 -28.61
N SER A 322 -42.10 -25.59 -28.55
CA SER A 322 -41.26 -26.03 -29.68
C SER A 322 -41.32 -27.54 -29.93
N ASN A 323 -41.57 -28.36 -28.91
CA ASN A 323 -41.69 -29.81 -29.08
C ASN A 323 -43.08 -30.22 -29.59
N ARG A 324 -44.14 -29.45 -29.30
CA ARG A 324 -45.47 -29.72 -29.86
C ARG A 324 -45.58 -29.38 -31.34
N SER A 325 -44.89 -28.34 -31.81
CA SER A 325 -44.93 -27.96 -33.23
C SER A 325 -44.13 -28.88 -34.17
N LEU A 326 -43.27 -29.74 -33.64
CA LEU A 326 -42.47 -30.71 -34.40
C LEU A 326 -43.09 -32.11 -34.49
N VAL A 327 -44.20 -32.37 -33.79
CA VAL A 327 -44.90 -33.66 -33.82
C VAL A 327 -46.12 -33.62 -34.77
N ASP A 328 -46.59 -32.44 -35.16
CA ASP A 328 -47.78 -32.23 -36.01
C ASP A 328 -47.45 -31.76 -37.45
N ALA A 329 -46.26 -32.06 -37.98
CA ALA A 329 -45.86 -31.80 -39.38
C ALA A 329 -45.37 -33.07 -40.08
#